data_AF-A0AAA9S0I2-F1
#
_entry.id   AF-A0AAA9S0I2-F1
#
_cell.length_a   1.000
_cell.length_b   1.000
_cell.length_c   1.000
_cell.angle_alpha   90.00
_cell.angle_beta   90.00
_cell.angle_gamma   90.00
#
_symmetry.space_group_name_H-M   'P 1'
#
loop_
_entity.id
_entity.type
_entity.pdbx_description
1 polymer ?
#
loop_
_entity_poly.entity_id
_entity_poly.type
_entity_poly.pdbx_seq_one_letter_code
_entity_poly.pdbx_strand_id
1 'polypeptide(L)'
;MYWYRQDLGHGLRLIYYSAGPPTTVKGDVPDGYSVSRSSKNHFPLTLESANHSQTSVYFCASSYSTALHGHLLSVQKDRVPHAGS
;
A
#
# COMPACT_ATOMS: atom_id res chain seq x y z
N MET A 1 -11.43 3.73 1.79
CA MET A 1 -10.07 3.85 1.21
C MET A 1 -9.10 3.18 2.15
N TYR A 2 -8.12 2.49 1.57
CA TYR A 2 -7.23 1.57 2.25
C TYR A 2 -5.82 1.78 1.75
N TRP A 3 -4.84 1.69 2.64
CA TRP A 3 -3.42 1.67 2.33
C TRP A 3 -2.84 0.33 2.71
N TYR A 4 -2.15 -0.29 1.75
CA TYR A 4 -1.44 -1.53 1.94
C TYR A 4 0.03 -1.36 1.58
N ARG A 5 0.88 -2.18 2.20
CA ARG A 5 2.23 -2.47 1.72
C ARG A 5 2.35 -3.94 1.32
N GLN A 6 3.18 -4.21 0.33
CA GLN A 6 3.53 -5.54 -0.10
C GLN A 6 5.06 -5.70 -0.07
N ASP A 7 5.49 -6.57 0.82
CA ASP A 7 6.89 -6.92 0.98
C ASP A 7 7.18 -8.25 0.29
N LEU A 8 8.43 -8.47 -0.13
CA LEU A 8 8.80 -9.69 -0.85
C LEU A 8 8.42 -10.93 -0.04
N GLY A 9 7.72 -11.88 -0.67
CA GLY A 9 7.25 -13.11 -0.03
C GLY A 9 6.07 -12.95 0.94
N HIS A 10 5.52 -11.74 1.08
CA HIS A 10 4.35 -11.47 1.91
C HIS A 10 3.16 -11.06 1.05
N GLY A 11 1.94 -11.42 1.51
CA GLY A 11 0.71 -10.86 0.97
C GLY A 11 0.57 -9.36 1.28
N LEU A 12 -0.54 -8.76 0.85
CA LEU A 12 -0.88 -7.38 1.22
C LEU A 12 -1.04 -7.27 2.74
N ARG A 13 -0.34 -6.31 3.35
CA ARG A 13 -0.46 -5.98 4.79
C ARG A 13 -1.08 -4.61 4.94
N LEU A 14 -2.13 -4.51 5.76
CA LEU A 14 -2.87 -3.27 5.90
C LEU A 14 -2.10 -2.29 6.77
N ILE A 15 -1.91 -1.07 6.29
CA ILE A 15 -1.29 0.03 7.06
C ILE A 15 -2.40 0.81 7.79
N TYR A 16 -3.36 1.34 7.02
CA TYR A 16 -4.52 2.09 7.52
C TYR A 16 -5.71 1.93 6.59
N TYR A 17 -6.92 2.12 7.13
CA TYR A 17 -8.12 2.33 6.33
C TYR A 17 -9.02 3.43 6.87
N SER A 18 -10.00 3.82 6.07
CA SER A 18 -11.00 4.80 6.42
C SER A 18 -12.29 4.59 5.62
N ALA A 19 -13.40 4.44 6.33
CA ALA A 19 -14.75 4.34 5.76
C ALA A 19 -15.26 5.69 5.22
N GLY A 20 -14.68 6.80 5.68
CA GLY A 20 -15.02 8.17 5.27
C GLY A 20 -14.49 9.20 6.27
N PRO A 21 -14.47 10.49 5.93
CA PRO A 21 -14.09 11.55 6.87
C PRO A 21 -14.94 11.54 8.14
N PRO A 22 -14.37 11.87 9.32
CA PRO A 22 -12.95 12.07 9.60
C PRO A 22 -12.23 10.78 10.02
N THR A 23 -12.87 9.62 9.84
CA THR A 23 -12.45 8.35 10.44
C THR A 23 -11.14 7.86 9.84
N THR A 24 -10.26 7.34 10.70
CA THR A 24 -9.05 6.60 10.32
C THR A 24 -8.91 5.42 11.28
N VAL A 25 -8.47 4.28 10.76
CA VAL A 25 -8.33 3.05 11.55
C VAL A 25 -6.99 2.41 11.20
N LYS A 26 -6.23 2.06 12.25
CA LYS A 26 -4.94 1.36 12.13
C LYS A 26 -5.15 -0.06 11.59
N GLY A 27 -4.25 -0.48 10.71
CA GLY A 27 -4.17 -1.85 10.23
C GLY A 27 -3.17 -2.69 11.04
N ASP A 28 -2.61 -3.69 10.37
CA ASP A 28 -1.65 -4.64 10.93
C ASP A 28 -0.26 -4.02 11.15
N VAL A 29 0.11 -3.05 10.30
CA VAL A 29 1.44 -2.43 10.28
C VAL A 29 1.37 -0.89 10.19
N PRO A 30 0.78 -0.22 11.20
CA PRO A 30 0.55 1.24 11.16
C PRO A 30 1.76 2.07 11.57
N ASP A 31 2.78 1.47 12.18
CA ASP A 31 3.86 2.20 12.83
C ASP A 31 4.80 2.89 11.83
N GLY A 32 5.19 4.13 12.14
CA GLY A 32 5.99 4.97 11.25
C GLY A 32 5.20 5.60 10.10
N TYR A 33 3.88 5.44 10.08
CA TYR A 33 2.98 6.03 9.10
C TYR A 33 1.92 6.90 9.77
N SER A 34 1.57 8.00 9.11
CA SER A 34 0.43 8.86 9.46
C SER A 34 -0.53 8.94 8.27
N VAL A 35 -1.82 9.17 8.56
CA VAL A 35 -2.86 9.37 7.53
C VAL A 35 -3.75 10.53 7.92
N SER A 36 -4.34 11.20 6.93
CA SER A 36 -5.36 12.21 7.16
C SER A 36 -6.62 11.91 6.34
N ARG A 37 -7.79 12.30 6.86
CA ARG A 37 -9.06 12.12 6.16
C ARG A 37 -9.96 13.35 6.26
N SER A 38 -9.50 14.45 5.67
CA SER A 38 -10.25 15.71 5.58
C SER A 38 -11.36 15.68 4.53
N SER A 39 -11.29 14.79 3.51
CA SER A 39 -12.28 14.72 2.43
C SER A 39 -12.58 13.28 2.01
N LYS A 40 -13.72 13.09 1.33
CA LYS A 40 -14.15 11.76 0.88
C LYS A 40 -13.20 11.16 -0.16
N ASN A 41 -12.60 11.97 -1.01
CA ASN A 41 -11.82 11.50 -2.16
C ASN A 41 -10.31 11.40 -1.88
N HIS A 42 -9.82 12.06 -0.83
CA HIS A 42 -8.40 12.06 -0.48
C HIS A 42 -8.16 11.32 0.83
N PHE A 43 -7.19 10.42 0.81
CA PHE A 43 -6.72 9.70 1.98
C PHE A 43 -5.21 9.52 1.83
N PRO A 44 -4.38 10.57 2.02
CA PRO A 44 -2.94 10.46 1.87
C PRO A 44 -2.32 9.60 2.98
N LEU A 45 -1.30 8.83 2.60
CA LEU A 45 -0.37 8.17 3.51
C LEU A 45 0.90 9.03 3.58
N THR A 46 1.27 9.44 4.79
CA THR A 46 2.44 10.26 5.04
C THR A 46 3.48 9.44 5.80
N LEU A 47 4.73 9.55 5.36
CA LEU A 47 5.90 9.06 6.07
C LEU A 47 6.68 10.31 6.50
N GLU A 48 6.65 10.64 7.79
CA GLU A 48 7.36 11.83 8.33
C GLU A 48 8.87 11.75 8.09
N SER A 49 9.41 10.53 8.09
CA SER A 49 10.76 10.21 7.68
C SER A 49 10.77 8.82 7.07
N ALA A 50 11.47 8.65 5.94
CA ALA A 50 11.60 7.37 5.29
C ALA A 50 12.73 6.55 5.93
N ASN A 51 12.42 5.31 6.33
CA ASN A 51 13.38 4.33 6.83
C ASN A 51 13.55 3.18 5.82
N HIS A 52 14.74 2.55 5.78
CA HIS A 52 14.98 1.32 5.02
C HIS A 52 13.94 0.21 5.31
N SER A 53 13.45 0.09 6.55
CA SER A 53 12.40 -0.88 6.92
C SER A 53 11.04 -0.63 6.25
N GLN A 54 10.85 0.55 5.65
CA GLN A 54 9.67 0.95 4.89
C GLN A 54 9.86 0.77 3.37
N THR A 55 10.95 0.14 2.92
CA THR A 55 11.12 -0.23 1.51
C THR A 55 10.10 -1.31 1.14
N SER A 56 9.11 -0.95 0.33
CA SER A 56 7.98 -1.81 -0.01
C SER A 56 7.25 -1.30 -1.25
N VAL A 57 6.38 -2.12 -1.84
CA VAL A 57 5.40 -1.64 -2.83
C VAL A 57 4.15 -1.19 -2.07
N TYR A 58 3.67 0.03 -2.34
CA TYR A 58 2.52 0.60 -1.67
C TYR A 58 1.30 0.64 -2.60
N PHE A 59 0.15 0.23 -2.08
CA PHE A 59 -1.12 0.24 -2.81
C PHE A 59 -2.16 1.06 -2.06
N CYS A 60 -2.91 1.87 -2.82
CA CYS A 60 -4.15 2.48 -2.36
C CYS A 60 -5.34 1.77 -3.02
N ALA A 61 -6.36 1.43 -2.23
CA ALA A 61 -7.60 0.85 -2.72
C ALA A 61 -8.82 1.62 -2.22
N SER A 62 -9.84 1.73 -3.06
CA SER A 62 -11.12 2.35 -2.70
C SER A 62 -11.91 1.51 -1.68
N SER A 63 -11.79 0.18 -1.77
CA SER A 63 -12.52 -0.83 -0.97
C SER A 63 -11.61 -2.02 -0.63
N TYR A 64 -12.08 -2.90 0.25
CA TYR A 64 -11.39 -4.16 0.57
C TYR A 64 -11.29 -5.08 -0.66
N SER A 65 -12.38 -5.26 -1.40
CA SER A 65 -12.44 -6.17 -2.55
C SER A 65 -11.52 -5.72 -3.69
N THR A 66 -11.36 -4.42 -3.91
CA THR A 66 -10.45 -3.89 -4.95
C THR A 66 -8.98 -4.11 -4.61
N ALA A 67 -8.62 -4.21 -3.33
CA ALA A 67 -7.26 -4.56 -2.91
C ALA A 67 -6.92 -6.01 -3.28
N LEU A 68 -7.85 -6.95 -3.06
CA LEU A 68 -7.64 -8.38 -3.38
C LEU A 68 -7.54 -8.63 -4.89
N HIS A 69 -8.26 -7.87 -5.71
CA HIS A 69 -8.25 -8.06 -7.16
C HIS A 69 -6.88 -7.72 -7.81
N GLY A 70 -6.15 -6.74 -7.26
CA GLY A 70 -4.82 -6.37 -7.76
C GLY A 70 -3.75 -7.44 -7.53
N HIS A 71 -3.90 -8.27 -6.50
CA HIS A 71 -2.96 -9.35 -6.18
C HIS A 71 -2.93 -10.46 -7.24
N LEU A 72 -4.02 -10.64 -8.00
CA LEU A 72 -4.10 -11.65 -9.07
C LEU A 72 -3.40 -11.21 -10.36
N LEU A 73 -3.13 -9.91 -10.52
CA LEU A 73 -2.51 -9.34 -11.73
C LEU A 73 -1.03 -9.00 -11.49
N SER A 74 -0.27 -9.96 -10.96
CA SER A 74 1.20 -9.88 -10.94
C SER A 74 1.72 -9.90 -12.38
N VAL A 75 1.87 -8.72 -12.99
CA VAL A 75 2.64 -8.56 -14.23
C VAL A 75 4.10 -8.38 -13.80
N GLN A 76 4.76 -9.48 -13.43
CA GLN A 76 6.22 -9.48 -13.46
C GLN A 76 6.63 -9.50 -14.92
N LYS A 77 7.17 -8.38 -15.41
CA LYS A 77 7.89 -8.36 -16.67
C LYS A 77 9.21 -9.09 -16.42
N ASP A 78 9.33 -10.31 -16.96
CA ASP A 78 10.61 -11.00 -17.02
C ASP A 78 11.63 -10.08 -17.69
N ARG A 79 12.67 -9.69 -16.94
CA ARG A 79 13.84 -9.06 -17.53
C ARG A 79 14.61 -10.15 -18.27
N VAL A 80 14.42 -10.19 -19.59
CA VAL A 80 15.27 -10.97 -20.49
C VAL A 80 16.73 -10.52 -20.30
N PRO A 81 17.69 -11.42 -19.99
CA PRO A 81 19.10 -11.08 -19.99
C PRO A 81 19.53 -10.84 -21.44
N HIS A 82 20.04 -9.64 -21.74
CA HIS A 82 20.82 -9.46 -22.96
C HIS A 82 22.16 -10.16 -22.78
N ALA A 83 22.30 -11.31 -23.44
CA ALA A 83 23.58 -11.95 -23.67
C ALA A 83 24.46 -11.01 -24.51
N GLY A 84 25.69 -10.80 -24.05
CA GLY A 84 26.70 -10.08 -24.79
C GLY A 84 27.17 -10.84 -26.03
N SER A 85 27.70 -10.09 -26.98
CA SER A 85 28.83 -10.45 -27.85
C SER A 85 29.53 -9.15 -28.22
#